data_AF-A0A818KL68-F1
#
_entry.id   AF-A0A818KL68-F1
#
_cell.length_a   1.000
_cell.length_b   1.000
_cell.length_c   1.000
_cell.angle_alpha   90.00
_cell.angle_beta   90.00
_cell.angle_gamma   90.00
#
_symmetry.space_group_name_H-M   'P 1'
#
loop_
_entity.id
_entity.type
_entity.pdbx_description
1 polymer ?
#
loop_
_entity_poly.entity_id
_entity_poly.type
_entity_poly.pdbx_seq_one_letter_code
_entity_poly.pdbx_strand_id
1 'polypeptide(L)'
;MMIIIIFEIKSSDWTTITVHSLSIRQRENLYNQYPNALQCPCSNISTPYETFIQVTPIQHQVCTSNFVQLWWHESIRSVENNKKSLNSSIFISSYFQTLAVLCELTELKLNDKIRQFSSTIF
;
A
#
# COMPACT_ATOMS: atom_id res chain seq x y z
N MET A 1 -67.35 -38.56 27.04
CA MET A 1 -66.92 -37.80 25.84
C MET A 1 -65.82 -36.85 26.28
N MET A 2 -64.59 -37.07 25.83
CA MET A 2 -63.44 -36.19 26.11
C MET A 2 -63.19 -35.36 24.85
N ILE A 3 -63.26 -34.04 24.97
CA ILE A 3 -62.98 -33.10 23.88
C ILE A 3 -61.48 -32.80 23.94
N ILE A 4 -60.74 -33.20 22.91
CA ILE A 4 -59.32 -32.85 22.75
C ILE A 4 -59.28 -31.48 22.06
N ILE A 5 -58.83 -30.45 22.78
CA ILE A 5 -58.58 -29.12 22.22
C ILE A 5 -57.18 -29.15 21.60
N ILE A 6 -57.13 -29.18 20.27
CA ILE A 6 -55.86 -29.06 19.53
C ILE A 6 -55.51 -27.57 19.51
N PHE A 7 -54.51 -27.18 20.30
CA PHE A 7 -53.94 -25.84 20.21
C PHE A 7 -53.05 -25.80 18.97
N GLU A 8 -53.50 -25.16 17.89
CA GLU A 8 -52.66 -24.93 16.71
C GLU A 8 -51.54 -23.94 17.11
N ILE A 9 -50.37 -24.48 17.41
CA ILE A 9 -49.16 -23.70 17.59
C ILE A 9 -48.75 -23.20 16.21
N LYS A 10 -49.14 -21.97 15.88
CA LYS A 10 -48.75 -21.31 14.64
C LYS A 10 -47.26 -20.94 14.74
N SER A 11 -46.39 -21.74 14.15
CA SER A 11 -44.97 -21.43 14.04
C SER A 11 -44.79 -20.18 13.18
N SER A 12 -43.98 -19.21 13.62
CA SER A 12 -43.63 -18.06 12.77
C SER A 12 -42.65 -18.51 11.70
N ASP A 13 -43.03 -18.38 10.43
CA ASP A 13 -42.09 -18.55 9.31
C ASP A 13 -41.09 -17.39 9.31
N TRP A 14 -39.81 -17.74 9.22
CA TRP A 14 -38.72 -16.79 9.04
C TRP A 14 -38.16 -16.92 7.63
N THR A 15 -37.80 -15.79 7.04
CA THR A 15 -37.13 -15.76 5.73
C THR A 15 -35.79 -15.06 5.90
N THR A 16 -34.74 -15.65 5.34
CA THR A 16 -33.40 -15.05 5.33
C THR A 16 -33.27 -14.13 4.13
N ILE A 17 -32.88 -12.89 4.37
CA ILE A 17 -32.63 -11.89 3.31
C ILE A 17 -31.15 -11.54 3.32
N THR A 18 -30.50 -11.64 2.15
CA THR A 18 -29.09 -11.28 1.97
C THR A 18 -28.99 -9.91 1.32
N VAL A 19 -28.26 -8.99 1.94
CA VAL A 19 -28.04 -7.62 1.44
C VAL A 19 -26.54 -7.38 1.28
N HIS A 20 -26.14 -6.83 0.13
CA HIS A 20 -24.75 -6.55 -0.20
C HIS A 20 -24.44 -5.05 -0.13
N SER A 21 -23.16 -4.69 0.00
CA SER A 21 -22.66 -3.30 -0.09
C SER A 21 -23.36 -2.30 0.84
N LEU A 22 -23.50 -2.65 2.13
CA LEU A 22 -24.03 -1.75 3.15
C LEU A 22 -22.98 -0.72 3.58
N SER A 23 -23.38 0.53 3.76
CA SER A 23 -22.54 1.51 4.46
C SER A 23 -22.35 1.12 5.93
N ILE A 24 -21.28 1.61 6.56
CA ILE A 24 -20.98 1.36 7.98
C ILE A 24 -22.19 1.71 8.86
N ARG A 25 -22.83 2.86 8.61
CA ARG A 25 -23.99 3.33 9.36
C ARG A 25 -25.22 2.44 9.20
N GLN A 26 -25.49 1.95 7.98
CA GLN A 26 -26.61 1.02 7.75
C GLN A 26 -26.37 -0.31 8.48
N ARG A 27 -25.14 -0.81 8.46
CA ARG A 27 -24.76 -2.02 9.18
C ARG A 27 -24.92 -1.86 10.69
N GLU A 28 -24.45 -0.75 11.25
CA GLU A 28 -24.63 -0.43 12.68
C GLU A 28 -26.12 -0.35 13.07
N ASN A 29 -26.94 0.32 12.25
CA ASN A 29 -28.38 0.38 12.49
C ASN A 29 -29.03 -1.01 12.48
N LEU A 30 -28.70 -1.86 11.51
CA LEU A 30 -29.22 -3.22 11.43
C LEU A 30 -28.75 -4.10 12.59
N TYR A 31 -27.50 -3.92 13.03
CA TYR A 31 -26.96 -4.62 14.20
C TYR A 31 -27.70 -4.22 15.48
N ASN A 32 -28.01 -2.93 15.65
CA ASN A 32 -28.80 -2.44 16.78
C ASN A 32 -30.26 -2.94 16.74
N GLN A 33 -30.84 -3.11 15.55
CA GLN A 33 -32.23 -3.51 15.38
C GLN A 33 -32.44 -5.04 15.47
N TYR A 34 -31.47 -5.84 15.03
CA TYR A 34 -31.56 -7.30 14.93
C TYR A 34 -30.32 -8.03 15.48
N PRO A 35 -29.93 -7.80 16.75
CA PRO A 35 -28.64 -8.25 17.28
C PRO A 35 -28.45 -9.78 17.29
N ASN A 36 -29.54 -10.54 17.46
CA ASN A 36 -29.49 -12.01 17.54
C ASN A 36 -29.80 -12.72 16.22
N ALA A 37 -30.24 -11.99 15.20
CA ALA A 37 -30.67 -12.56 13.91
C ALA A 37 -29.74 -12.17 12.75
N LEU A 38 -28.91 -11.12 12.93
CA LEU A 38 -28.00 -10.65 11.89
C LEU A 38 -26.74 -11.54 11.84
N GLN A 39 -26.46 -12.09 10.66
CA GLN A 39 -25.19 -12.75 10.35
C GLN A 39 -24.38 -11.86 9.40
N CYS A 40 -23.14 -11.57 9.75
CA CYS A 40 -22.19 -10.81 8.92
C CYS A 40 -20.97 -11.69 8.62
N PRO A 41 -21.05 -12.58 7.60
CA PRO A 41 -19.85 -13.28 7.15
C PRO A 41 -18.88 -12.27 6.53
N CYS A 42 -17.59 -12.41 6.83
CA CYS A 42 -16.55 -11.63 6.15
C CYS A 42 -16.53 -12.04 4.67
N SER A 43 -16.67 -11.07 3.76
CA SER A 43 -16.54 -11.33 2.33
C SER A 43 -15.11 -11.71 1.94
N ASN A 44 -14.13 -11.10 2.62
CA ASN A 44 -12.71 -11.41 2.49
C ASN A 44 -12.14 -11.62 3.89
N ILE A 45 -11.42 -12.72 4.11
CA ILE A 45 -10.72 -13.01 5.37
C ILE A 45 -9.44 -12.18 5.48
N SER A 46 -8.86 -11.83 4.35
CA SER A 46 -7.70 -10.96 4.27
C SER A 46 -7.82 -9.98 3.12
N THR A 47 -7.23 -8.79 3.28
CA THR A 47 -7.28 -7.74 2.26
C THR A 47 -5.88 -7.23 1.94
N PRO A 48 -5.50 -7.10 0.65
CA PRO A 48 -4.21 -6.52 0.28
C PRO A 48 -4.03 -5.11 0.86
N TYR A 49 -2.83 -4.78 1.35
CA TYR A 49 -2.55 -3.47 1.94
C TYR A 49 -2.83 -2.30 0.97
N GLU A 50 -2.63 -2.49 -0.33
CA GLU A 50 -2.91 -1.47 -1.35
C GLU A 50 -4.36 -0.95 -1.35
N THR A 51 -5.31 -1.71 -0.79
CA THR A 51 -6.72 -1.32 -0.74
C THR A 51 -7.01 -0.26 0.33
N PHE A 52 -6.13 -0.09 1.32
CA PHE A 52 -6.34 0.84 2.43
C PHE A 52 -5.09 1.65 2.84
N ILE A 53 -3.91 1.34 2.30
CA ILE A 53 -2.67 2.09 2.52
C ILE A 53 -2.11 2.59 1.19
N GLN A 54 -1.77 3.87 1.15
CA GLN A 54 -1.04 4.48 0.04
C GLN A 54 0.34 4.94 0.52
N VAL A 55 1.40 4.44 -0.11
CA VAL A 55 2.79 4.85 0.18
C VAL A 55 3.32 5.69 -0.97
N THR A 56 3.74 6.92 -0.67
CA THR A 56 4.31 7.86 -1.65
C THR A 56 5.72 8.25 -1.22
N PRO A 57 6.77 7.58 -1.76
CA PRO A 57 8.13 7.86 -1.34
C PRO A 57 8.61 9.22 -1.86
N ILE A 58 9.35 9.95 -1.01
CA ILE A 58 10.01 11.21 -1.38
C ILE A 58 11.49 10.94 -1.46
N GLN A 59 12.10 11.23 -2.61
CA GLN A 59 13.54 11.09 -2.79
C GLN A 59 14.31 12.15 -2.00
N HIS A 60 15.50 11.78 -1.54
CA HIS A 60 16.41 12.73 -0.91
C HIS A 60 16.82 13.81 -1.93
N GLN A 61 16.90 15.07 -1.50
CA GLN A 61 17.18 16.23 -2.38
C GLN A 61 18.47 16.08 -3.21
N VAL A 62 19.45 15.34 -2.69
CA VAL A 62 20.70 15.06 -3.40
C VAL A 62 20.48 14.24 -4.69
N CYS A 63 19.49 13.34 -4.70
CA CYS A 63 19.16 12.48 -5.83
C CYS A 63 18.39 13.21 -6.94
N THR A 64 17.88 14.40 -6.64
CA THR A 64 17.26 15.30 -7.63
C THR A 64 18.16 16.50 -7.96
N SER A 65 19.38 16.53 -7.42
CA SER A 65 20.33 17.62 -7.62
C SER A 65 21.18 17.42 -8.88
N ASN A 66 21.95 18.44 -9.24
CA ASN A 66 22.90 18.37 -10.34
C ASN A 66 23.98 17.29 -10.15
N PHE A 67 24.25 16.88 -8.90
CA PHE A 67 25.34 15.95 -8.57
C PHE A 67 25.19 14.55 -9.16
N VAL A 68 23.96 14.14 -9.50
CA VAL A 68 23.68 12.83 -10.10
C VAL A 68 23.45 12.91 -11.61
N GLN A 69 23.47 14.12 -12.18
CA GLN A 69 23.19 14.33 -13.61
C GLN A 69 24.44 14.05 -14.46
N LEU A 70 24.24 13.43 -15.63
CA LEU A 70 25.34 13.10 -16.55
C LEU A 70 26.18 14.32 -16.95
N TRP A 71 25.53 15.44 -17.24
CA TRP A 71 26.21 16.67 -17.65
C TRP A 71 27.16 17.20 -16.56
N TRP A 72 26.83 16.99 -15.28
CA TRP A 72 27.69 17.38 -14.17
C TRP A 72 28.94 16.50 -14.12
N HIS A 73 28.79 15.19 -14.30
CA HIS A 73 29.91 14.26 -14.36
C HIS A 73 30.84 14.57 -15.53
N GLU A 74 30.28 14.90 -16.70
CA GLU A 74 31.05 15.30 -17.88
C GLU A 74 31.80 16.62 -17.67
N SER A 75 31.14 17.60 -17.04
CA SER A 75 31.73 18.90 -16.71
C SER A 75 32.92 18.73 -15.78
N ILE A 76 32.77 17.95 -14.71
CA ILE A 76 33.86 17.63 -13.79
C ILE A 76 35.00 16.95 -14.55
N ARG A 77 34.74 15.85 -15.26
CA ARG A 77 35.75 15.11 -16.05
C ARG A 77 36.51 16.00 -17.05
N SER A 78 35.82 16.97 -17.67
CA SER A 78 36.46 17.92 -18.58
C SER A 78 37.48 18.83 -17.87
N VAL A 79 37.17 19.28 -16.65
CA VAL A 79 38.07 20.08 -15.81
C VAL A 79 39.25 19.24 -15.33
N GLU A 80 39.01 17.98 -14.98
CA GLU A 80 40.06 17.03 -14.56
C GLU A 80 41.09 16.82 -15.68
N ASN A 81 40.63 16.58 -16.91
CA ASN A 81 41.50 16.36 -18.06
C ASN A 81 42.36 17.58 -18.42
N ASN A 82 41.89 18.80 -18.11
CA ASN A 82 42.61 20.05 -18.37
C ASN A 82 43.62 20.42 -17.27
N LYS A 83 43.51 19.85 -16.06
CA LYS A 83 44.44 20.10 -14.96
C LYS A 83 45.41 18.93 -14.82
N LYS A 84 46.70 19.18 -15.04
CA LYS A 84 47.83 18.22 -14.90
C LYS A 84 48.02 17.63 -13.48
N SER A 85 47.13 17.94 -12.54
CA SER A 85 47.12 17.50 -11.14
C SER A 85 46.12 16.33 -11.01
N LEU A 86 46.62 15.12 -11.27
CA LEU A 86 45.82 13.97 -11.69
C LEU A 86 45.06 13.23 -10.56
N ASN A 87 45.41 13.41 -9.29
CA ASN A 87 44.93 12.48 -8.26
C ASN A 87 43.61 12.92 -7.61
N SER A 88 43.51 14.13 -7.05
CA SER A 88 42.31 14.58 -6.30
C SER A 88 41.05 14.69 -7.16
N SER A 89 41.24 15.06 -8.43
CA SER A 89 40.24 15.18 -9.48
C SER A 89 39.47 13.86 -9.71
N ILE A 90 40.16 12.78 -10.09
CA ILE A 90 39.55 11.47 -10.41
C ILE A 90 38.70 10.91 -9.26
N PHE A 91 39.07 11.20 -8.01
CA PHE A 91 38.26 10.80 -6.85
C PHE A 91 36.91 11.52 -6.83
N ILE A 92 36.85 12.81 -7.16
CA ILE A 92 35.61 13.60 -7.10
C ILE A 92 34.57 13.10 -8.12
N SER A 93 34.96 12.84 -9.36
CA SER A 93 34.04 12.29 -10.37
C SER A 93 33.49 10.93 -9.99
N SER A 94 34.34 10.02 -9.49
CA SER A 94 33.91 8.69 -9.04
C SER A 94 32.95 8.73 -7.84
N TYR A 95 33.11 9.68 -6.90
CA TYR A 95 32.14 9.88 -5.81
C TYR A 95 30.76 10.28 -6.32
N PHE A 96 30.68 11.22 -7.26
CA PHE A 96 29.40 11.65 -7.83
C PHE A 96 28.73 10.58 -8.69
N GLN A 97 29.51 9.77 -9.41
CA GLN A 97 28.98 8.59 -10.11
C GLN A 97 28.43 7.56 -9.13
N THR A 98 29.15 7.28 -8.04
CA THR A 98 28.70 6.36 -6.99
C THR A 98 27.40 6.84 -6.35
N LEU A 99 27.30 8.14 -6.09
CA LEU A 99 26.08 8.77 -5.58
C LEU A 99 24.90 8.60 -6.54
N ALA A 100 25.11 8.79 -7.85
CA ALA A 100 24.07 8.61 -8.86
C ALA A 100 23.54 7.16 -8.86
N VAL A 101 24.45 6.19 -8.87
CA VAL A 101 24.10 4.76 -8.78
C VAL A 101 23.36 4.44 -7.48
N LEU A 102 23.81 4.99 -6.35
CA LEU A 102 23.14 4.78 -5.06
C LEU A 102 21.70 5.32 -5.07
N CYS A 103 21.50 6.52 -5.65
CA CYS A 103 20.17 7.12 -5.77
C CYS A 103 19.24 6.25 -6.62
N GLU A 104 19.71 5.77 -7.78
CA GLU A 104 18.95 4.88 -8.66
C GLU A 104 18.61 3.55 -7.97
N LEU A 105 19.60 2.90 -7.34
CA LEU A 105 19.39 1.64 -6.63
C LEU A 105 18.42 1.80 -5.46
N THR A 106 18.47 2.94 -4.77
CA THR A 106 17.54 3.23 -3.66
C THR A 106 16.12 3.34 -4.17
N GLU A 107 15.89 4.05 -5.27
CA GLU A 107 14.58 4.18 -5.90
C GLU A 107 14.03 2.80 -6.32
N LEU A 108 14.85 2.02 -7.03
CA LEU A 108 14.46 0.67 -7.46
C LEU A 108 14.13 -0.22 -6.27
N LYS A 109 14.96 -0.20 -5.23
CA LYS A 109 14.75 -1.04 -4.04
C LYS A 109 13.53 -0.61 -3.25
N LEU A 110 13.27 0.68 -3.15
CA LEU A 110 12.12 1.22 -2.45
C LEU A 110 10.83 0.86 -3.19
N ASN A 111 10.80 1.02 -4.51
CA ASN A 111 9.64 0.66 -5.34
C ASN A 111 9.35 -0.86 -5.29
N ASP A 112 10.39 -1.70 -5.32
CA ASP A 112 10.25 -3.15 -5.11
C ASP A 112 9.63 -3.48 -3.76
N LYS A 113 10.11 -2.83 -2.69
CA LYS A 113 9.59 -3.04 -1.34
C LYS A 113 8.17 -2.52 -1.14
N ILE A 114 7.84 -1.38 -1.73
CA ILE A 114 6.48 -0.85 -1.72
C ILE A 114 5.54 -1.81 -2.46
N ARG A 115 5.94 -2.32 -3.62
CA ARG A 115 5.15 -3.30 -4.37
C ARG A 115 4.93 -4.58 -3.57
N GLN A 116 5.98 -5.11 -2.95
CA GLN A 116 5.89 -6.29 -2.09
C GLN A 116 4.95 -6.08 -0.91
N PHE A 117 5.07 -4.93 -0.23
CA PHE A 117 4.20 -4.56 0.89
C PHE A 117 2.74 -4.44 0.43
N SER A 118 2.51 -3.73 -0.67
CA SER A 118 1.18 -3.46 -1.25
C SER A 118 0.42 -4.75 -1.59
N SER A 119 1.12 -5.77 -2.10
CA SER A 119 0.53 -7.07 -2.44
C SER A 119 0.43 -8.04 -1.26
N THR A 120 0.93 -7.69 -0.07
CA THR A 120 0.82 -8.54 1.11
C THR A 120 -0.61 -8.44 1.66
N ILE A 121 -1.19 -9.59 2.01
CA ILE A 121 -2.53 -9.69 2.59
C ILE A 121 -2.43 -9.62 4.12
N PHE A 122 -3.31 -8.83 4.72
CA PHE A 122 -3.57 -8.81 6.18
C PHE A 122 -4.85 -9.59 6.46
#